data_AF-A0A8E0QWN6-F1
#
_entry.id   AF-A0A8E0QWN6-F1
#
_cell.length_a   1.000
_cell.length_b   1.000
_cell.length_c   1.000
_cell.angle_alpha   90.00
_cell.angle_beta   90.00
_cell.angle_gamma   90.00
#
_symmetry.space_group_name_H-M   'P 1'
#
loop_
_entity.id
_entity.type
_entity.pdbx_description
1 polymer ?
#
loop_
_entity_poly.entity_id
_entity_poly.type
_entity_poly.pdbx_seq_one_letter_code
_entity_poly.pdbx_strand_id
1 'polypeptide(L)'
;MSCSFRISLDRPYKSLLSVFVFWKTLLLLLAVFSPGPGYDTSTTLRLNRNAANADPDGPLIASLRLVSTKLTRWDAIYFTEVASRGYIFEQEWAFGYGFTKLINFFANGYFLFVQSFNLSVASTGLEDAFILLAGILYGLATTVRSNGILNGLLFVEEAIRLLYSMTRGVTFAKSRRLLAVGIAGVCTGLGFVVPQYIAYRDFCVNYPYTHDEEPRIWCRRTLPSIYSFVQDHYWNNGFLRYWTVSNIPLFALASPMLAIMTYSALWTLNVESGRLAGAGRVLRSLAAPQLILAILTFAKHHVQIITRMASGYPVWYFWIADLLTKEYSSVRLDKKEVGSQKQRSYASLAITYMISYAAVQGVLFASFLPPA
;
A
#
# COMPACT_ATOMS: atom_id res chain seq x y z
N MET A 1 32.03 -10.86 22.37
CA MET A 1 31.29 -11.87 21.58
C MET A 1 30.61 -11.17 20.42
N SER A 2 31.22 -11.17 19.24
CA SER A 2 30.58 -10.68 18.01
C SER A 2 29.69 -11.80 17.46
N CYS A 3 28.38 -11.70 17.66
CA CYS A 3 27.43 -12.64 17.07
C CYS A 3 27.32 -12.32 15.58
N SER A 4 28.25 -12.87 14.78
CA SER A 4 28.18 -12.77 13.33
C SER A 4 27.01 -13.63 12.85
N PHE A 5 25.88 -12.97 12.54
CA PHE A 5 24.72 -13.60 11.92
C PHE A 5 25.13 -14.04 10.51
N ARG A 6 25.67 -15.27 10.37
CA ARG A 6 25.99 -15.84 9.05
C ARG A 6 24.68 -16.17 8.34
N ILE A 7 24.24 -15.25 7.48
CA ILE A 7 23.14 -15.46 6.54
C ILE A 7 23.62 -16.50 5.51
N SER A 8 23.14 -17.74 5.62
CA SER A 8 23.40 -18.77 4.61
C SER A 8 22.54 -18.48 3.38
N LEU A 9 23.21 -18.23 2.25
CA LEU A 9 22.56 -18.02 0.95
C LEU A 9 22.03 -19.32 0.34
N ASP A 10 22.46 -20.48 0.85
CA ASP A 10 22.07 -21.81 0.35
C ASP A 10 20.64 -22.21 0.72
N ARG A 11 20.04 -21.52 1.72
CA ARG A 11 18.65 -21.72 2.15
C ARG A 11 17.93 -20.38 2.34
N PRO A 12 17.60 -19.68 1.24
CA PRO A 12 17.13 -18.29 1.29
C PRO A 12 15.87 -18.12 2.13
N TYR A 13 14.93 -19.07 2.09
CA TYR A 13 13.70 -19.01 2.87
C TYR A 13 13.94 -19.09 4.40
N LYS A 14 14.88 -19.91 4.86
CA LYS A 14 15.21 -20.00 6.31
C LYS A 14 15.90 -18.74 6.78
N SER A 15 16.83 -18.23 5.97
CA SER A 15 17.54 -16.99 6.26
C SER A 15 16.60 -15.79 6.29
N LEU A 16 15.70 -15.66 5.31
CA LEU A 16 14.68 -14.59 5.29
C LEU A 16 13.72 -14.68 6.49
N LEU A 17 13.24 -15.89 6.82
CA LEU A 17 12.38 -16.09 7.98
C LEU A 17 13.10 -15.72 9.28
N SER A 18 14.38 -16.11 9.42
CA SER A 18 15.18 -15.77 10.60
C SER A 18 15.37 -14.27 10.75
N VAL A 19 15.73 -13.56 9.67
CA VAL A 19 15.85 -12.10 9.66
C VAL A 19 14.52 -11.43 9.97
N PHE A 20 13.42 -11.92 9.41
CA PHE A 20 12.07 -11.41 9.69
C PHE A 20 11.69 -11.56 11.16
N VAL A 21 11.85 -12.76 11.73
CA VAL A 21 11.55 -13.03 13.14
C VAL A 21 12.42 -12.16 14.03
N PHE A 22 13.72 -12.08 13.77
CA PHE A 22 14.64 -11.21 14.50
C PHE A 22 14.18 -9.75 14.47
N TRP A 23 13.87 -9.22 13.29
CA TRP A 23 13.41 -7.85 13.12
C TRP A 23 12.10 -7.57 13.85
N LYS A 24 11.12 -8.48 13.77
CA LYS A 24 9.83 -8.35 14.47
C LYS A 24 9.99 -8.41 15.98
N THR A 25 10.84 -9.31 16.49
CA THR A 25 11.17 -9.37 17.91
C THR A 25 11.84 -8.08 18.37
N LEU A 26 12.79 -7.55 17.61
CA LEU A 26 13.45 -6.28 17.92
C LEU A 26 12.44 -5.13 18.01
N LEU A 27 11.53 -5.01 17.05
CA LEU A 27 10.47 -3.98 17.06
C LEU A 27 9.52 -4.13 18.27
N LEU A 28 9.16 -5.36 18.63
CA LEU A 28 8.33 -5.63 19.80
C LEU A 28 9.02 -5.22 21.10
N LEU A 29 10.31 -5.58 21.25
CA LEU A 29 11.10 -5.19 22.41
C LEU A 29 11.21 -3.66 22.50
N LEU A 30 11.52 -2.98 21.39
CA LEU A 30 11.55 -1.52 21.35
C LEU A 30 10.21 -0.91 21.78
N ALA A 31 9.09 -1.44 21.30
CA ALA A 31 7.76 -0.92 21.67
C ALA A 31 7.43 -1.13 23.17
N VAL A 32 7.81 -2.26 23.74
CA VAL A 32 7.58 -2.57 25.17
C VAL A 32 8.47 -1.73 26.08
N PHE A 33 9.76 -1.58 25.74
CA PHE A 33 10.73 -0.88 26.56
C PHE A 33 10.81 0.63 26.30
N SER A 34 10.07 1.17 25.33
CA SER A 34 10.06 2.61 25.07
C SER A 34 9.34 3.39 26.19
N PRO A 35 10.02 4.38 26.81
CA PRO A 35 9.47 5.15 27.93
C PRO A 35 8.43 6.18 27.47
N GLY A 36 7.47 6.48 28.38
CA GLY A 36 6.49 7.56 28.21
C GLY A 36 5.10 7.10 27.73
N PRO A 37 4.06 7.95 27.95
CA PRO A 37 2.68 7.71 27.53
C PRO A 37 2.50 7.81 26.01
N GLY A 38 3.50 8.32 25.29
CA GLY A 38 3.48 8.50 23.86
C GLY A 38 2.66 9.70 23.39
N TYR A 39 2.81 10.07 22.11
CA TYR A 39 2.06 11.18 21.50
C TYR A 39 0.56 10.86 21.31
N ASP A 40 0.20 9.57 21.23
CA ASP A 40 -1.17 9.08 21.03
C ASP A 40 -1.77 8.57 22.34
N THR A 41 -2.77 9.29 22.87
CA THR A 41 -3.48 8.95 24.11
C THR A 41 -4.77 8.15 23.88
N SER A 42 -5.13 7.83 22.63
CA SER A 42 -6.41 7.18 22.31
C SER A 42 -6.55 5.82 22.99
N THR A 43 -5.46 5.05 23.00
CA THR A 43 -5.40 3.71 23.60
C THR A 43 -5.48 3.76 25.13
N THR A 44 -4.78 4.70 25.77
CA THR A 44 -4.82 4.86 27.23
C THR A 44 -6.18 5.32 27.70
N LEU A 45 -6.84 6.24 26.98
CA LEU A 45 -8.21 6.66 27.27
C LEU A 45 -9.22 5.50 27.19
N ARG A 46 -9.12 4.66 26.16
CA ARG A 46 -10.02 3.50 25.98
C ARG A 46 -9.79 2.42 27.02
N LEU A 47 -8.53 2.09 27.29
CA LEU A 47 -8.19 1.09 28.30
C LEU A 47 -8.52 1.57 29.72
N ASN A 48 -8.35 2.85 30.04
CA ASN A 48 -8.75 3.43 31.33
C ASN A 48 -10.28 3.44 31.50
N ARG A 49 -11.04 3.72 30.44
CA ARG A 49 -12.52 3.64 30.46
C ARG A 49 -13.01 2.22 30.75
N ASN A 50 -12.35 1.20 30.21
CA ASN A 50 -12.68 -0.21 30.48
C ASN A 50 -12.11 -0.70 31.83
N ALA A 51 -11.01 -0.11 32.30
CA ALA A 51 -10.35 -0.42 33.57
C ALA A 51 -11.12 0.08 34.80
N ALA A 52 -11.94 1.13 34.65
CA ALA A 52 -12.79 1.63 35.73
C ALA A 52 -13.77 0.58 36.30
N ASN A 53 -13.94 -0.55 35.59
CA ASN A 53 -14.83 -1.64 35.96
C ASN A 53 -14.11 -2.96 36.31
N ALA A 54 -12.77 -2.99 36.38
CA ALA A 54 -12.01 -4.23 36.58
C ALA A 54 -10.81 -4.05 37.53
N ASP A 55 -10.80 -4.82 38.63
CA ASP A 55 -9.67 -4.93 39.56
C ASP A 55 -8.51 -5.69 38.86
N PRO A 56 -7.26 -5.20 38.89
CA PRO A 56 -6.18 -5.81 38.12
C PRO A 56 -5.60 -7.02 38.86
N ASP A 57 -6.19 -8.19 38.67
CA ASP A 57 -5.67 -9.45 39.22
C ASP A 57 -4.42 -9.94 38.46
N GLY A 58 -3.23 -9.51 38.92
CA GLY A 58 -1.97 -10.24 38.72
C GLY A 58 -0.97 -9.70 37.67
N PRO A 59 0.31 -10.12 37.77
CA PRO A 59 1.42 -9.60 36.97
C PRO A 59 1.31 -9.93 35.48
N LEU A 60 0.65 -11.05 35.14
CA LEU A 60 0.41 -11.45 33.75
C LEU A 60 -0.59 -10.51 33.07
N ILE A 61 -1.69 -10.17 33.74
CA ILE A 61 -2.71 -9.25 33.21
C ILE A 61 -2.13 -7.84 33.07
N ALA A 62 -1.31 -7.40 34.04
CA ALA A 62 -0.58 -6.14 33.94
C ALA A 62 0.38 -6.10 32.74
N SER A 63 1.13 -7.19 32.50
CA SER A 63 2.04 -7.31 31.36
C SER A 63 1.30 -7.34 30.03
N LEU A 64 0.19 -8.08 29.94
CA LEU A 64 -0.67 -8.13 28.75
C LEU A 64 -1.32 -6.77 28.47
N ARG A 65 -1.76 -6.05 29.52
CA ARG A 65 -2.28 -4.68 29.39
C ARG A 65 -1.19 -3.73 28.90
N LEU A 66 0.03 -3.82 29.41
CA LEU A 66 1.17 -3.02 28.94
C LEU A 66 1.44 -3.27 27.46
N VAL A 67 1.59 -4.53 27.05
CA VAL A 67 1.83 -4.92 25.66
C VAL A 67 0.68 -4.45 24.76
N SER A 68 -0.58 -4.66 25.17
CA SER A 68 -1.76 -4.21 24.43
C SER A 68 -1.82 -2.69 24.28
N THR A 69 -1.45 -1.94 25.32
CA THR A 69 -1.38 -0.47 25.28
C THR A 69 -0.28 0.01 24.32
N LYS A 70 0.88 -0.66 24.32
CA LYS A 70 2.01 -0.31 23.44
C LYS A 70 1.78 -0.71 21.98
N LEU A 71 1.02 -1.77 21.72
CA LEU A 71 0.76 -2.28 20.36
C LEU A 71 -0.51 -1.71 19.71
N THR A 72 -1.47 -1.24 20.51
CA THR A 72 -2.71 -0.64 19.99
C THR A 72 -2.47 0.86 19.73
N ARG A 73 -2.79 1.29 18.51
CA ARG A 73 -2.67 2.68 18.03
C ARG A 73 -4.02 3.22 17.61
N TRP A 74 -4.15 4.54 17.50
CA TRP A 74 -5.36 5.20 17.02
C TRP A 74 -5.88 4.57 15.72
N ASP A 75 -5.02 4.22 14.75
CA ASP A 75 -5.43 3.51 13.53
C ASP A 75 -6.23 2.24 13.84
N ALA A 76 -5.72 1.36 14.72
CA ALA A 76 -6.41 0.11 15.09
C ALA A 76 -7.74 0.39 15.81
N ILE A 77 -7.80 1.45 16.62
CA ILE A 77 -9.02 1.89 17.29
C ILE A 77 -10.04 2.40 16.28
N TYR A 78 -9.64 3.27 15.35
CA TYR A 78 -10.51 3.80 14.30
C TYR A 78 -11.01 2.67 13.40
N PHE A 79 -10.13 1.79 12.93
CA PHE A 79 -10.53 0.69 12.05
C PHE A 79 -11.47 -0.32 12.72
N THR A 80 -11.24 -0.66 13.98
CA THR A 80 -12.13 -1.57 14.73
C THR A 80 -13.47 -0.91 15.07
N GLU A 81 -13.49 0.38 15.37
CA GLU A 81 -14.72 1.11 15.63
C GLU A 81 -15.57 1.26 14.36
N VAL A 82 -14.96 1.66 13.25
CA VAL A 82 -15.66 1.74 11.95
C VAL A 82 -16.12 0.35 11.49
N ALA A 83 -15.37 -0.71 11.80
CA ALA A 83 -15.79 -2.07 11.53
C ALA A 83 -16.99 -2.52 12.38
N SER A 84 -17.10 -2.07 13.65
CA SER A 84 -18.19 -2.48 14.56
C SER A 84 -19.48 -1.66 14.35
N ARG A 85 -19.36 -0.34 14.22
CA ARG A 85 -20.53 0.58 14.11
C ARG A 85 -20.86 1.02 12.69
N GLY A 86 -19.98 0.72 11.73
CA GLY A 86 -20.05 1.29 10.39
C GLY A 86 -19.48 2.71 10.32
N TYR A 87 -19.50 3.27 9.11
CA TYR A 87 -19.06 4.63 8.85
C TYR A 87 -20.10 5.62 9.36
N ILE A 88 -19.68 6.55 10.22
CA ILE A 88 -20.57 7.62 10.75
C ILE A 88 -19.99 8.98 10.37
N PHE A 89 -18.66 9.14 10.43
CA PHE A 89 -18.03 10.42 10.13
C PHE A 89 -17.43 10.46 8.73
N GLU A 90 -17.47 11.64 8.09
CA GLU A 90 -17.01 11.83 6.71
C GLU A 90 -15.52 11.49 6.54
N GLN A 91 -14.67 11.87 7.50
CA GLN A 91 -13.23 11.61 7.47
C GLN A 91 -12.87 10.11 7.45
N GLU A 92 -13.76 9.25 7.95
CA GLU A 92 -13.50 7.82 8.05
C GLU A 92 -13.40 7.18 6.67
N TRP A 93 -14.17 7.69 5.72
CA TRP A 93 -14.23 7.21 4.33
C TRP A 93 -12.90 7.31 3.59
N ALA A 94 -11.97 8.12 4.09
CA ALA A 94 -10.64 8.21 3.52
C ALA A 94 -9.75 6.99 3.82
N PHE A 95 -10.09 6.19 4.83
CA PHE A 95 -9.33 4.99 5.22
C PHE A 95 -9.76 3.71 4.50
N GLY A 96 -10.74 3.80 3.59
CA GLY A 96 -11.15 2.73 2.70
C GLY A 96 -12.15 1.73 3.30
N TYR A 97 -13.30 1.61 2.64
CA TYR A 97 -14.44 0.76 3.02
C TYR A 97 -14.11 -0.74 3.16
N GLY A 98 -13.23 -1.24 2.30
CA GLY A 98 -12.90 -2.67 2.21
C GLY A 98 -12.20 -3.21 3.45
N PHE A 99 -11.27 -2.45 4.01
CA PHE A 99 -10.47 -2.91 5.14
C PHE A 99 -11.32 -3.06 6.40
N THR A 100 -12.21 -2.11 6.65
CA THR A 100 -13.17 -2.14 7.77
C THR A 100 -14.19 -3.27 7.62
N LYS A 101 -14.62 -3.59 6.39
CA LYS A 101 -15.50 -4.74 6.14
C LYS A 101 -14.77 -6.07 6.27
N LEU A 102 -13.50 -6.14 5.88
CA LEU A 102 -12.66 -7.31 6.15
C LEU A 102 -12.46 -7.51 7.65
N ILE A 103 -12.21 -6.45 8.43
CA ILE A 103 -12.12 -6.57 9.89
C ILE A 103 -13.44 -7.06 10.49
N ASN A 104 -14.58 -6.50 10.08
CA ASN A 104 -15.90 -6.98 10.51
C ASN A 104 -16.11 -8.45 10.12
N PHE A 105 -15.75 -8.81 8.89
CA PHE A 105 -15.87 -10.16 8.37
C PHE A 105 -14.98 -11.14 9.13
N PHE A 106 -13.70 -10.86 9.37
CA PHE A 106 -12.81 -11.72 10.16
C PHE A 106 -13.21 -11.79 11.63
N ALA A 107 -13.72 -10.69 12.21
CA ALA A 107 -14.30 -10.69 13.55
C ALA A 107 -15.53 -11.61 13.65
N ASN A 108 -16.25 -11.82 12.55
CA ASN A 108 -17.47 -12.64 12.47
C ASN A 108 -17.30 -13.97 11.69
N GLY A 109 -16.10 -14.31 11.21
CA GLY A 109 -15.93 -15.15 10.00
C GLY A 109 -14.96 -16.30 10.12
N TYR A 110 -15.04 -17.09 11.20
CA TYR A 110 -14.27 -18.34 11.36
C TYR A 110 -14.65 -19.44 10.34
N PHE A 111 -15.76 -19.26 9.61
CA PHE A 111 -16.41 -20.31 8.81
C PHE A 111 -15.85 -20.51 7.38
N LEU A 112 -15.11 -19.54 6.81
CA LEU A 112 -14.69 -19.56 5.39
C LEU A 112 -13.26 -20.09 5.14
N PHE A 113 -12.50 -20.35 6.20
CA PHE A 113 -11.12 -20.85 6.15
C PHE A 113 -11.01 -22.30 5.64
N VAL A 114 -12.05 -23.11 5.85
CA VAL A 114 -12.04 -24.56 5.60
C VAL A 114 -12.28 -24.94 4.13
N GLN A 115 -12.77 -24.03 3.27
CA GLN A 115 -13.02 -24.34 1.84
C GLN A 115 -11.84 -24.07 0.88
N SER A 116 -10.66 -23.67 1.38
CA SER A 116 -9.58 -23.16 0.51
C SER A 116 -8.65 -24.22 -0.12
N PHE A 117 -8.88 -25.52 0.08
CA PHE A 117 -8.04 -26.58 -0.50
C PHE A 117 -8.83 -27.45 -1.47
N ASN A 118 -8.74 -27.14 -2.77
CA ASN A 118 -8.60 -28.11 -3.87
C ASN A 118 -8.68 -27.43 -5.25
N LEU A 119 -7.59 -27.49 -6.03
CA LEU A 119 -7.51 -28.16 -7.33
C LEU A 119 -6.33 -27.63 -8.18
N SER A 120 -5.75 -28.58 -8.90
CA SER A 120 -4.57 -28.42 -9.74
C SER A 120 -4.92 -28.59 -11.21
N VAL A 121 -4.06 -27.99 -12.04
CA VAL A 121 -3.87 -28.11 -13.50
C VAL A 121 -4.94 -27.44 -14.37
N ALA A 122 -4.50 -26.54 -15.26
CA ALA A 122 -5.39 -26.03 -16.31
C ALA A 122 -4.71 -25.51 -17.58
N SER A 123 -5.59 -25.37 -18.58
CA SER A 123 -5.44 -24.92 -19.96
C SER A 123 -5.82 -23.42 -20.15
N THR A 124 -5.86 -22.96 -21.40
CA THR A 124 -6.06 -21.58 -21.89
C THR A 124 -7.36 -20.85 -21.49
N GLY A 125 -8.34 -21.54 -20.88
CA GLY A 125 -9.50 -20.92 -20.22
C GLY A 125 -9.17 -20.34 -18.84
N LEU A 126 -8.14 -20.89 -18.18
CA LEU A 126 -7.73 -20.50 -16.84
C LEU A 126 -7.02 -19.14 -16.82
N GLU A 127 -6.32 -18.78 -17.89
CA GLU A 127 -5.66 -17.47 -18.01
C GLU A 127 -6.67 -16.31 -17.92
N ASP A 128 -7.82 -16.45 -18.58
CA ASP A 128 -8.89 -15.44 -18.53
C ASP A 128 -9.54 -15.40 -17.13
N ALA A 129 -9.71 -16.57 -16.50
CA ALA A 129 -10.20 -16.65 -15.12
C ALA A 129 -9.24 -15.96 -14.14
N PHE A 130 -7.92 -16.07 -14.35
CA PHE A 130 -6.93 -15.35 -13.57
C PHE A 130 -6.97 -13.83 -13.79
N ILE A 131 -7.26 -13.36 -15.00
CA ILE A 131 -7.45 -11.93 -15.27
C ILE A 131 -8.67 -11.40 -14.52
N LEU A 132 -9.78 -12.14 -14.54
CA LEU A 132 -10.98 -11.78 -13.80
C LEU A 132 -10.75 -11.79 -12.28
N LEU A 133 -10.09 -12.84 -11.77
CA LEU A 133 -9.70 -12.93 -10.36
C LEU A 133 -8.79 -11.76 -9.97
N ALA A 134 -7.81 -11.41 -10.80
CA ALA A 134 -6.95 -10.24 -10.59
C ALA A 134 -7.78 -8.94 -10.54
N GLY A 135 -8.76 -8.77 -11.42
CA GLY A 135 -9.67 -7.62 -11.40
C GLY A 135 -10.52 -7.55 -10.13
N ILE A 136 -11.01 -8.68 -9.62
CA ILE A 136 -11.73 -8.77 -8.35
C ILE A 136 -10.80 -8.41 -7.18
N LEU A 137 -9.60 -8.98 -7.14
CA LEU A 137 -8.62 -8.71 -6.09
C LEU A 137 -8.16 -7.24 -6.10
N TYR A 138 -7.94 -6.64 -7.27
CA TYR A 138 -7.64 -5.21 -7.38
C TYR A 138 -8.84 -4.33 -7.04
N GLY A 139 -10.07 -4.75 -7.35
CA GLY A 139 -11.29 -4.09 -6.88
C GLY A 139 -11.39 -4.10 -5.35
N LEU A 140 -11.18 -5.25 -4.72
CA LEU A 140 -11.14 -5.38 -3.26
C LEU A 140 -10.00 -4.53 -2.67
N ALA A 141 -8.79 -4.56 -3.25
CA ALA A 141 -7.70 -3.71 -2.83
C ALA A 141 -8.03 -2.20 -2.97
N THR A 142 -8.80 -1.82 -4.00
CA THR A 142 -9.26 -0.44 -4.22
C THR A 142 -10.30 -0.02 -3.18
N THR A 143 -11.16 -0.94 -2.72
CA THR A 143 -12.06 -0.67 -1.59
C THR A 143 -11.28 -0.48 -0.29
N VAL A 144 -10.17 -1.20 -0.10
CA VAL A 144 -9.27 -1.09 1.08
C VAL A 144 -8.49 0.21 1.06
N ARG A 145 -7.96 0.64 -0.10
CA ARG A 145 -7.33 1.94 -0.28
C ARG A 145 -7.56 2.46 -1.70
N SER A 146 -7.94 3.73 -1.80
CA SER A 146 -8.28 4.35 -3.08
C SER A 146 -7.13 4.40 -4.08
N ASN A 147 -5.86 4.36 -3.64
CA ASN A 147 -4.70 4.28 -4.55
C ASN A 147 -4.66 2.97 -5.35
N GLY A 148 -5.38 1.93 -4.92
CA GLY A 148 -5.56 0.68 -5.66
C GLY A 148 -6.15 0.88 -7.06
N ILE A 149 -6.90 1.97 -7.30
CA ILE A 149 -7.48 2.29 -8.61
C ILE A 149 -6.42 2.43 -9.71
N LEU A 150 -5.19 2.81 -9.35
CA LEU A 150 -4.07 2.93 -10.29
C LEU A 150 -3.68 1.57 -10.90
N ASN A 151 -3.97 0.45 -10.24
CA ASN A 151 -3.77 -0.88 -10.82
C ASN A 151 -4.71 -1.14 -12.01
N GLY A 152 -5.81 -0.39 -12.13
CA GLY A 152 -6.70 -0.42 -13.28
C GLY A 152 -5.99 -0.06 -14.60
N LEU A 153 -4.88 0.70 -14.54
CA LEU A 153 -4.08 1.04 -15.72
C LEU A 153 -3.48 -0.18 -16.43
N LEU A 154 -3.21 -1.27 -15.68
CA LEU A 154 -2.75 -2.53 -16.24
C LEU A 154 -3.78 -3.10 -17.23
N PHE A 155 -5.06 -3.02 -16.88
CA PHE A 155 -6.16 -3.48 -17.74
C PHE A 155 -6.39 -2.53 -18.92
N VAL A 156 -6.30 -1.22 -18.70
CA VAL A 156 -6.43 -0.23 -19.77
C VAL A 156 -5.34 -0.41 -20.83
N GLU A 157 -4.09 -0.61 -20.40
CA GLU A 157 -2.99 -0.83 -21.33
C GLU A 157 -3.15 -2.11 -22.15
N GLU A 158 -3.53 -3.22 -21.51
CA GLU A 158 -3.81 -4.48 -22.20
C GLU A 158 -4.99 -4.34 -23.17
N ALA A 159 -6.04 -3.61 -22.78
CA ALA A 159 -7.20 -3.34 -23.64
C ALA A 159 -6.80 -2.53 -24.89
N ILE A 160 -6.02 -1.45 -24.75
CA ILE A 160 -5.53 -0.65 -25.88
C ILE A 160 -4.68 -1.51 -26.83
N ARG A 161 -3.81 -2.37 -26.29
CA ARG A 161 -2.98 -3.29 -27.10
C ARG A 161 -3.83 -4.30 -27.85
N LEU A 162 -4.85 -4.87 -27.21
CA LEU A 162 -5.77 -5.81 -27.85
C LEU A 162 -6.57 -5.12 -28.96
N LEU A 163 -7.10 -3.91 -28.72
CA LEU A 163 -7.78 -3.10 -29.72
C LEU A 163 -6.88 -2.80 -30.92
N TYR A 164 -5.62 -2.39 -30.68
CA TYR A 164 -4.65 -2.17 -31.76
C TYR A 164 -4.35 -3.47 -32.52
N SER A 165 -4.18 -4.61 -31.83
CA SER A 165 -3.97 -5.92 -32.47
C SER A 165 -5.17 -6.38 -33.29
N MET A 166 -6.38 -5.96 -32.94
CA MET A 166 -7.61 -6.27 -33.67
C MET A 166 -7.73 -5.48 -34.98
N THR A 167 -7.06 -4.32 -35.10
CA THR A 167 -6.98 -3.59 -36.39
C THR A 167 -6.30 -4.42 -37.50
N ARG A 168 -5.42 -5.36 -37.13
CA ARG A 168 -4.74 -6.28 -38.05
C ARG A 168 -5.48 -7.61 -38.27
N GLY A 169 -6.61 -7.81 -37.60
CA GLY A 169 -7.40 -9.03 -37.69
C GLY A 169 -8.09 -9.37 -36.37
N VAL A 170 -9.41 -9.57 -36.46
CA VAL A 170 -10.26 -9.98 -35.35
C VAL A 170 -10.25 -11.50 -35.22
N THR A 171 -10.02 -11.99 -34.02
CA THR A 171 -10.05 -13.43 -33.72
C THR A 171 -10.87 -13.62 -32.45
N PHE A 172 -11.64 -14.70 -32.36
CA PHE A 172 -12.46 -15.02 -31.19
C PHE A 172 -11.67 -14.96 -29.88
N ALA A 173 -10.43 -15.48 -29.86
CA ALA A 173 -9.55 -15.43 -28.71
C ALA A 173 -9.20 -13.98 -28.26
N LYS A 174 -9.01 -13.05 -29.20
CA LYS A 174 -8.72 -11.63 -28.90
C LYS A 174 -9.95 -10.93 -28.32
N SER A 175 -11.13 -11.18 -28.92
CA SER A 175 -12.40 -10.61 -28.45
C SER A 175 -12.75 -11.12 -27.04
N ARG A 176 -12.58 -12.42 -26.79
CA ARG A 176 -12.76 -13.04 -25.46
C ARG A 176 -11.84 -12.41 -24.42
N ARG A 177 -10.54 -12.27 -24.73
CA ARG A 177 -9.56 -11.66 -23.83
C ARG A 177 -9.85 -10.17 -23.57
N LEU A 178 -10.29 -9.43 -24.59
CA LEU A 178 -10.70 -8.02 -24.44
C LEU A 178 -11.90 -7.89 -23.49
N LEU A 179 -12.88 -8.78 -23.61
CA LEU A 179 -14.02 -8.82 -22.68
C LEU A 179 -13.57 -9.11 -21.24
N ALA A 180 -12.71 -10.12 -21.04
CA ALA A 180 -12.19 -10.46 -19.71
C ALA A 180 -11.41 -9.29 -19.08
N VAL A 181 -10.58 -8.61 -19.85
CA VAL A 181 -9.84 -7.41 -19.42
C VAL A 181 -10.79 -6.25 -19.10
N GLY A 182 -11.84 -6.05 -19.92
CA GLY A 182 -12.87 -5.05 -19.69
C GLY A 182 -13.62 -5.27 -18.38
N ILE A 183 -14.07 -6.51 -18.13
CA ILE A 183 -14.74 -6.89 -16.88
C ILE A 183 -13.79 -6.69 -15.69
N ALA A 184 -12.53 -7.11 -15.79
CA ALA A 184 -11.54 -6.92 -14.73
C ALA A 184 -11.29 -5.42 -14.41
N GLY A 185 -11.25 -4.56 -15.43
CA GLY A 185 -11.17 -3.11 -15.28
C GLY A 185 -12.40 -2.52 -14.59
N VAL A 186 -13.60 -2.97 -14.97
CA VAL A 186 -14.87 -2.58 -14.32
C VAL A 186 -14.88 -3.00 -12.85
N CYS A 187 -14.48 -4.23 -12.51
CA CYS A 187 -14.36 -4.69 -11.13
C CYS A 187 -13.42 -3.80 -10.31
N THR A 188 -12.30 -3.37 -10.89
CA THR A 188 -11.35 -2.45 -10.23
C THR A 188 -11.99 -1.08 -9.99
N GLY A 189 -12.68 -0.52 -10.99
CA GLY A 189 -13.39 0.76 -10.86
C GLY A 189 -14.54 0.73 -9.86
N LEU A 190 -15.33 -0.36 -9.83
CA LEU A 190 -16.39 -0.56 -8.85
C LEU A 190 -15.85 -0.55 -7.42
N GLY A 191 -14.63 -1.04 -7.19
CA GLY A 191 -13.97 -0.96 -5.89
C GLY A 191 -13.79 0.47 -5.37
N PHE A 192 -13.71 1.47 -6.26
CA PHE A 192 -13.69 2.88 -5.88
C PHE A 192 -15.10 3.49 -5.84
N VAL A 193 -15.94 3.20 -6.84
CA VAL A 193 -17.26 3.84 -7.01
C VAL A 193 -18.26 3.40 -5.95
N VAL A 194 -18.29 2.12 -5.57
CA VAL A 194 -19.28 1.59 -4.62
C VAL A 194 -19.18 2.30 -3.25
N PRO A 195 -17.99 2.45 -2.64
CA PRO A 195 -17.87 3.26 -1.42
C PRO A 195 -18.33 4.71 -1.59
N GLN A 196 -18.02 5.38 -2.72
CA GLN A 196 -18.49 6.75 -2.96
C GLN A 196 -20.03 6.80 -3.01
N TYR A 197 -20.66 5.81 -3.63
CA TYR A 197 -22.11 5.73 -3.76
C TYR A 197 -22.80 5.48 -2.43
N ILE A 198 -22.27 4.59 -1.59
CA ILE A 198 -22.80 4.34 -0.25
C ILE A 198 -22.71 5.63 0.58
N ALA A 199 -21.56 6.31 0.57
CA ALA A 199 -21.42 7.60 1.25
C ALA A 199 -22.39 8.67 0.71
N TYR A 200 -22.60 8.73 -0.60
CA TYR A 200 -23.57 9.64 -1.19
C TYR A 200 -24.99 9.34 -0.70
N ARG A 201 -25.38 8.07 -0.60
CA ARG A 201 -26.68 7.68 -0.04
C ARG A 201 -26.80 8.15 1.42
N ASP A 202 -25.76 7.96 2.22
CA ASP A 202 -25.80 8.28 3.65
C ASP A 202 -25.82 9.79 3.90
N PHE A 203 -24.94 10.57 3.25
CA PHE A 203 -24.77 12.01 3.55
C PHE A 203 -25.54 12.96 2.61
N CYS A 204 -25.89 12.53 1.40
CA CYS A 204 -26.56 13.40 0.42
C CYS A 204 -28.03 13.06 0.22
N VAL A 205 -28.43 11.80 0.39
CA VAL A 205 -29.83 11.37 0.23
C VAL A 205 -30.54 11.21 1.57
N ASN A 206 -29.88 10.58 2.55
CA ASN A 206 -30.44 10.31 3.87
C ASN A 206 -30.19 11.43 4.89
N TYR A 207 -29.65 12.58 4.47
CA TYR A 207 -29.38 13.74 5.34
C TYR A 207 -30.57 14.21 6.20
N PRO A 208 -31.85 14.13 5.76
CA PRO A 208 -32.97 14.58 6.59
C PRO A 208 -33.17 13.70 7.84
N TYR A 209 -32.60 12.50 7.85
CA TYR A 209 -32.64 11.57 8.99
C TYR A 209 -31.43 11.72 9.93
N THR A 210 -30.43 12.51 9.55
CA THR A 210 -29.17 12.66 10.27
C THR A 210 -28.99 14.07 10.84
N HIS A 211 -29.96 14.61 11.59
CA HIS A 211 -29.87 15.87 12.36
C HIS A 211 -29.29 17.14 11.67
N ASP A 212 -28.99 17.10 10.37
CA ASP A 212 -28.38 18.16 9.59
C ASP A 212 -29.50 18.85 8.77
N GLU A 213 -29.63 20.17 8.90
CA GLU A 213 -30.68 20.97 8.22
C GLU A 213 -30.46 21.10 6.71
N GLU A 214 -29.22 20.94 6.23
CA GLU A 214 -28.85 21.04 4.83
C GLU A 214 -27.91 19.89 4.38
N PRO A 215 -28.00 19.48 3.10
CA PRO A 215 -27.06 18.50 2.55
C PRO A 215 -25.65 19.09 2.47
N ARG A 216 -24.64 18.24 2.66
CA ARG A 216 -23.23 18.62 2.66
C ARG A 216 -22.82 19.29 1.35
N ILE A 217 -21.89 20.27 1.41
CA ILE A 217 -21.50 21.11 0.25
C ILE A 217 -20.97 20.32 -0.95
N TRP A 218 -20.39 19.13 -0.72
CA TRP A 218 -19.88 18.28 -1.79
C TRP A 218 -20.98 17.54 -2.55
N CYS A 219 -22.20 17.43 -1.98
CA CYS A 219 -23.37 16.87 -2.65
C CYS A 219 -23.86 17.76 -3.81
N ARG A 220 -23.59 19.08 -3.76
CA ARG A 220 -23.98 20.06 -4.79
C ARG A 220 -22.96 20.16 -5.95
N ARG A 221 -21.82 19.47 -5.87
CA ARG A 221 -20.79 19.48 -6.94
C ARG A 221 -21.28 18.66 -8.14
N THR A 222 -20.85 19.03 -9.35
CA THR A 222 -21.19 18.32 -10.61
C THR A 222 -20.85 16.83 -10.57
N LEU A 223 -19.74 16.49 -9.94
CA LEU A 223 -19.34 15.13 -9.61
C LEU A 223 -19.19 15.02 -8.09
N PRO A 224 -20.23 14.57 -7.36
CA PRO A 224 -20.16 14.44 -5.91
C PRO A 224 -19.20 13.30 -5.55
N SER A 225 -18.17 13.62 -4.76
CA SER A 225 -17.20 12.65 -4.26
C SER A 225 -16.78 13.00 -2.85
N ILE A 226 -17.15 12.15 -1.90
CA ILE A 226 -16.73 12.27 -0.51
C ILE A 226 -15.21 12.18 -0.41
N TYR A 227 -14.55 11.33 -1.21
CA TYR A 227 -13.10 11.21 -1.16
C TYR A 227 -12.42 12.52 -1.56
N SER A 228 -12.82 13.11 -2.69
CA SER A 228 -12.26 14.38 -3.15
C SER A 228 -12.56 15.52 -2.17
N PHE A 229 -13.74 15.51 -1.55
CA PHE A 229 -14.09 16.46 -0.50
C PHE A 229 -13.19 16.31 0.73
N VAL A 230 -12.97 15.08 1.22
CA VAL A 230 -12.11 14.85 2.39
C VAL A 230 -10.66 15.22 2.11
N GLN A 231 -10.16 14.89 0.92
CA GLN A 231 -8.82 15.30 0.49
C GLN A 231 -8.66 16.83 0.54
N ASP A 232 -9.64 17.57 0.01
CA ASP A 232 -9.59 19.02 -0.12
C ASP A 232 -9.88 19.75 1.21
N HIS A 233 -10.97 19.40 1.88
CA HIS A 233 -11.48 20.10 3.06
C HIS A 233 -10.74 19.73 4.36
N TYR A 234 -10.56 18.43 4.62
CA TYR A 234 -9.96 17.98 5.89
C TYR A 234 -8.44 17.88 5.82
N TRP A 235 -7.89 17.52 4.65
CA TRP A 235 -6.45 17.31 4.50
C TRP A 235 -5.73 18.40 3.71
N ASN A 236 -6.46 19.39 3.19
CA ASN A 236 -5.93 20.48 2.37
C ASN A 236 -5.04 20.01 1.20
N ASN A 237 -5.34 18.84 0.63
CA ASN A 237 -4.65 18.31 -0.53
C ASN A 237 -5.13 19.04 -1.79
N GLY A 238 -4.21 19.71 -2.46
CA GLY A 238 -4.47 20.45 -3.69
C GLY A 238 -3.18 20.65 -4.46
N PHE A 239 -3.29 21.04 -5.73
CA PHE A 239 -2.13 21.27 -6.57
C PHE A 239 -1.22 22.33 -5.92
N LEU A 240 0.02 21.93 -5.63
CA LEU A 240 1.06 22.71 -4.97
C LEU A 240 0.72 23.31 -3.60
N ARG A 241 -0.40 22.97 -2.97
CA ARG A 241 -0.78 23.53 -1.65
C ARG A 241 0.18 23.12 -0.53
N TYR A 242 0.88 22.01 -0.70
CA TYR A 242 1.85 21.52 0.27
C TYR A 242 3.25 22.15 0.13
N TRP A 243 3.47 22.96 -0.91
CA TRP A 243 4.74 23.61 -1.21
C TRP A 243 4.93 24.87 -0.37
N THR A 244 5.22 24.67 0.91
CA THR A 244 5.56 25.74 1.85
C THR A 244 7.00 25.59 2.32
N VAL A 245 7.63 26.70 2.70
CA VAL A 245 9.01 26.70 3.22
C VAL A 245 9.14 25.84 4.48
N SER A 246 8.12 25.83 5.34
CA SER A 246 8.07 24.99 6.54
C SER A 246 8.13 23.48 6.24
N ASN A 247 7.69 23.07 5.05
CA ASN A 247 7.59 21.67 4.66
C ASN A 247 8.84 21.14 3.95
N ILE A 248 9.83 22.00 3.66
CA ILE A 248 11.10 21.61 3.01
C ILE A 248 11.75 20.37 3.66
N PRO A 249 11.81 20.24 5.00
CA PRO A 249 12.37 19.03 5.63
C PRO A 249 11.62 17.74 5.25
N LEU A 250 10.30 17.82 5.05
CA LEU A 250 9.47 16.67 4.65
C LEU A 250 9.70 16.29 3.19
N PHE A 251 9.91 17.27 2.32
CA PHE A 251 10.36 17.03 0.94
C PHE A 251 11.74 16.37 0.91
N ALA A 252 12.67 16.84 1.74
CA ALA A 252 14.00 16.25 1.85
C ALA A 252 13.93 14.77 2.27
N LEU A 253 13.09 14.45 3.26
CA LEU A 253 12.86 13.07 3.70
C LEU A 253 12.25 12.19 2.60
N ALA A 254 11.28 12.71 1.85
CA ALA A 254 10.61 11.98 0.78
C ALA A 254 11.46 11.82 -0.50
N SER A 255 12.45 12.71 -0.69
CA SER A 255 13.25 12.82 -1.92
C SER A 255 13.94 11.53 -2.36
N PRO A 256 14.53 10.69 -1.47
CA PRO A 256 15.21 9.49 -1.92
C PRO A 256 14.23 8.49 -2.51
N MET A 257 13.05 8.33 -1.91
CA MET A 257 12.03 7.43 -2.48
C MET A 257 11.38 7.98 -3.74
N LEU A 258 11.13 9.29 -3.82
CA LEU A 258 10.66 9.91 -5.08
C LEU A 258 11.66 9.68 -6.21
N ALA A 259 12.95 9.86 -5.94
CA ALA A 259 14.01 9.62 -6.91
C ALA A 259 14.05 8.14 -7.32
N ILE A 260 14.11 7.21 -6.36
CA ILE A 260 14.15 5.76 -6.64
C ILE A 260 12.94 5.31 -7.48
N MET A 261 11.72 5.73 -7.11
CA MET A 261 10.51 5.36 -7.84
C MET A 261 10.45 5.99 -9.23
N THR A 262 10.91 7.22 -9.39
CA THR A 262 10.92 7.90 -10.70
C THR A 262 11.99 7.30 -11.62
N TYR A 263 13.23 7.14 -11.14
CA TYR A 263 14.32 6.58 -11.93
C TYR A 263 14.06 5.12 -12.31
N SER A 264 13.57 4.29 -11.38
CA SER A 264 13.23 2.89 -11.70
C SER A 264 12.10 2.80 -12.73
N ALA A 265 11.08 3.65 -12.64
CA ALA A 265 10.01 3.67 -13.63
C ALA A 265 10.52 4.12 -15.01
N LEU A 266 11.29 5.21 -15.09
CA LEU A 266 11.87 5.70 -16.35
C LEU A 266 12.84 4.68 -16.96
N TRP A 267 13.67 4.03 -16.13
CA TRP A 267 14.55 2.96 -16.56
C TRP A 267 13.75 1.84 -17.21
N THR A 268 12.69 1.34 -16.57
CA THR A 268 11.85 0.27 -17.12
C THR A 268 11.15 0.68 -18.42
N LEU A 269 10.71 1.94 -18.56
CA LEU A 269 10.10 2.43 -19.79
C LEU A 269 11.09 2.48 -20.97
N ASN A 270 12.38 2.69 -20.68
CA ASN A 270 13.48 2.77 -21.64
C ASN A 270 14.12 1.41 -21.97
N VAL A 271 13.86 0.35 -21.21
CA VAL A 271 14.39 -0.99 -21.53
C VAL A 271 13.78 -1.46 -22.86
N GLU A 272 14.65 -1.68 -23.85
CA GLU A 272 14.25 -2.19 -25.16
C GLU A 272 13.50 -3.51 -25.05
N SER A 273 12.35 -3.56 -25.73
CA SER A 273 11.36 -4.63 -25.65
C SER A 273 11.84 -6.01 -26.16
N GLY A 274 13.12 -6.14 -26.54
CA GLY A 274 13.70 -7.31 -27.20
C GLY A 274 14.32 -8.38 -26.30
N ARG A 275 14.73 -8.07 -25.05
CA ARG A 275 15.48 -9.02 -24.20
C ARG A 275 14.64 -9.88 -23.23
N LEU A 276 13.36 -9.56 -23.02
CA LEU A 276 12.53 -10.25 -22.03
C LEU A 276 11.06 -10.36 -22.50
N ALA A 277 10.81 -11.26 -23.45
CA ALA A 277 9.45 -11.50 -23.95
C ALA A 277 8.52 -11.91 -22.78
N GLY A 278 7.40 -11.19 -22.61
CA GLY A 278 6.42 -11.44 -21.54
C GLY A 278 6.73 -10.70 -20.23
N ALA A 279 7.82 -11.04 -19.54
CA ALA A 279 8.14 -10.45 -18.23
C ALA A 279 8.49 -8.94 -18.30
N GLY A 280 9.22 -8.51 -19.34
CA GLY A 280 9.51 -7.09 -19.56
C GLY A 280 8.25 -6.28 -19.87
N ARG A 281 7.23 -6.94 -20.45
CA ARG A 281 5.93 -6.32 -20.74
C ARG A 281 5.18 -5.99 -19.45
N VAL A 282 5.06 -6.96 -18.54
CA VAL A 282 4.39 -6.79 -17.25
C VAL A 282 5.09 -5.72 -16.42
N LEU A 283 6.43 -5.73 -16.39
CA LEU A 283 7.21 -4.74 -15.67
C LEU A 283 6.98 -3.31 -16.20
N ARG A 284 6.89 -3.14 -17.52
CA ARG A 284 6.56 -1.85 -18.15
C ARG A 284 5.17 -1.36 -17.77
N SER A 285 4.19 -2.26 -17.74
CA SER A 285 2.82 -1.92 -17.33
C SER A 285 2.74 -1.50 -15.86
N LEU A 286 3.59 -2.08 -15.01
CA LEU A 286 3.70 -1.71 -13.59
C LEU A 286 4.42 -0.37 -13.36
N ALA A 287 5.19 0.13 -14.34
CA ALA A 287 5.93 1.39 -14.22
C ALA A 287 5.01 2.62 -14.26
N ALA A 288 3.93 2.57 -15.05
CA ALA A 288 3.00 3.70 -15.18
C ALA A 288 2.27 4.03 -13.86
N PRO A 289 1.64 3.07 -13.14
CA PRO A 289 1.06 3.33 -11.82
C PRO A 289 2.06 3.90 -10.81
N GLN A 290 3.30 3.41 -10.83
CA GLN A 290 4.36 3.89 -9.94
C GLN A 290 4.74 5.35 -10.23
N LEU A 291 4.95 5.68 -11.51
CA LEU A 291 5.33 7.02 -11.93
C LEU A 291 4.20 8.04 -11.68
N ILE A 292 2.96 7.67 -11.98
CA ILE A 292 1.79 8.52 -11.71
C ILE A 292 1.68 8.79 -10.20
N LEU A 293 1.85 7.77 -9.36
CA LEU A 293 1.84 7.97 -7.92
C LEU A 293 2.95 8.93 -7.47
N ALA A 294 4.18 8.77 -7.96
CA ALA A 294 5.29 9.64 -7.62
C ALA A 294 5.01 11.11 -8.00
N ILE A 295 4.48 11.35 -9.21
CA ILE A 295 4.13 12.68 -9.70
C ILE A 295 2.99 13.29 -8.86
N LEU A 296 1.92 12.54 -8.61
CA LEU A 296 0.79 13.01 -7.81
C LEU A 296 1.21 13.31 -6.36
N THR A 297 2.09 12.50 -5.79
CA THR A 297 2.56 12.70 -4.42
C THR A 297 3.46 13.92 -4.29
N PHE A 298 4.28 14.19 -5.31
CA PHE A 298 5.11 15.39 -5.37
C PHE A 298 4.30 16.67 -5.61
N ALA A 299 3.29 16.61 -6.49
CA ALA A 299 2.56 17.79 -6.94
C ALA A 299 1.33 18.14 -6.10
N LYS A 300 0.65 17.15 -5.50
CA LYS A 300 -0.71 17.33 -4.94
C LYS A 300 -0.88 16.84 -3.51
N HIS A 301 -0.23 15.76 -3.12
CA HIS A 301 -0.42 15.16 -1.79
C HIS A 301 0.68 15.57 -0.81
N HIS A 302 0.44 15.27 0.48
CA HIS A 302 1.46 15.30 1.51
C HIS A 302 2.64 14.39 1.12
N VAL A 303 3.78 14.99 0.78
CA VAL A 303 4.89 14.32 0.06
C VAL A 303 5.48 13.14 0.82
N GLN A 304 5.50 13.20 2.16
CA GLN A 304 6.07 12.18 3.02
C GLN A 304 5.35 10.82 2.92
N ILE A 305 4.09 10.81 2.47
CA ILE A 305 3.30 9.58 2.32
C ILE A 305 3.96 8.60 1.32
N ILE A 306 4.81 9.09 0.40
CA ILE A 306 5.50 8.25 -0.59
C ILE A 306 6.36 7.17 0.06
N THR A 307 6.98 7.43 1.22
CA THR A 307 7.87 6.48 1.92
C THR A 307 7.10 5.24 2.38
N ARG A 308 5.79 5.38 2.62
CA ARG A 308 4.88 4.30 3.00
C ARG A 308 4.25 3.65 1.77
N MET A 309 3.80 4.46 0.81
CA MET A 309 3.10 3.97 -0.38
C MET A 309 4.01 3.21 -1.34
N ALA A 310 5.31 3.52 -1.39
CA ALA A 310 6.29 2.85 -2.24
C ALA A 310 6.28 1.32 -2.08
N SER A 311 6.00 0.82 -0.87
CA SER A 311 5.95 -0.62 -0.58
C SER A 311 4.91 -1.40 -1.41
N GLY A 312 3.88 -0.73 -1.92
CA GLY A 312 2.85 -1.32 -2.77
C GLY A 312 3.23 -1.43 -4.25
N TYR A 313 4.39 -0.92 -4.66
CA TYR A 313 4.80 -0.84 -6.07
C TYR A 313 6.04 -1.70 -6.32
N PRO A 314 5.97 -2.71 -7.20
CA PRO A 314 7.05 -3.70 -7.34
C PRO A 314 8.24 -3.24 -8.19
N VAL A 315 8.10 -2.21 -9.04
CA VAL A 315 9.10 -1.88 -10.09
C VAL A 315 10.44 -1.48 -9.51
N TRP A 316 10.44 -0.67 -8.45
CA TRP A 316 11.69 -0.25 -7.82
C TRP A 316 12.43 -1.41 -7.13
N TYR A 317 11.73 -2.43 -6.63
CA TYR A 317 12.37 -3.65 -6.09
C TYR A 317 13.10 -4.41 -7.21
N PHE A 318 12.46 -4.59 -8.36
CA PHE A 318 13.07 -5.24 -9.52
C PHE A 318 14.27 -4.46 -10.05
N TRP A 319 14.20 -3.13 -10.06
CA TRP A 319 15.31 -2.28 -10.45
C TRP A 319 16.53 -2.44 -9.53
N ILE A 320 16.34 -2.46 -8.21
CA ILE A 320 17.43 -2.70 -7.26
C ILE A 320 17.99 -4.12 -7.40
N ALA A 321 17.13 -5.12 -7.60
CA ALA A 321 17.58 -6.49 -7.84
C ALA A 321 18.43 -6.62 -9.11
N ASP A 322 18.05 -5.93 -10.20
CA ASP A 322 18.84 -5.87 -11.44
C ASP A 322 20.22 -5.22 -11.23
N LEU A 323 20.28 -4.11 -10.49
CA LEU A 323 21.54 -3.45 -10.14
C LEU A 323 22.47 -4.36 -9.32
N LEU A 324 21.93 -5.04 -8.30
CA LEU A 324 22.70 -5.97 -7.47
C LEU A 324 23.18 -7.20 -8.24
N THR A 325 22.36 -7.73 -9.15
CA THR A 325 22.72 -8.88 -9.97
C THR A 325 23.86 -8.53 -10.92
N LYS A 326 23.79 -7.35 -11.56
CA LYS A 326 24.86 -6.82 -12.42
C LYS A 326 26.16 -6.59 -11.64
N GLU A 327 26.06 -6.06 -10.42
CA GLU A 327 27.21 -5.90 -9.53
C GLU A 327 27.88 -7.24 -9.25
N TYR A 328 27.11 -8.24 -8.80
CA TYR A 328 27.62 -9.58 -8.50
C TYR A 328 28.31 -10.22 -9.72
N SER A 329 27.70 -10.12 -10.90
CA SER A 329 28.29 -10.62 -12.15
C SER A 329 29.57 -9.88 -12.52
N SER A 330 29.64 -8.56 -12.32
CA SER A 330 30.84 -7.77 -12.65
C SER A 330 32.03 -8.10 -11.74
N VAL A 331 31.78 -8.31 -10.44
CA VAL A 331 32.80 -8.75 -9.47
C VAL A 331 33.27 -10.16 -9.78
N ARG A 332 32.36 -11.07 -10.14
CA ARG A 332 32.70 -12.46 -10.48
C ARG A 332 33.50 -12.58 -11.78
N LEU A 333 33.29 -11.68 -12.74
CA LEU A 333 33.93 -11.70 -14.06
C LEU A 333 35.14 -10.77 -14.20
N ASP A 334 35.57 -10.12 -13.11
CA ASP A 334 36.68 -9.16 -13.03
C ASP A 334 36.67 -8.07 -14.13
N LYS A 335 35.47 -7.68 -14.59
CA LYS A 335 35.29 -6.63 -15.59
C LYS A 335 35.15 -5.27 -14.90
N LYS A 336 36.22 -4.47 -14.91
CA LYS A 336 36.19 -3.05 -14.51
C LYS A 336 35.58 -2.18 -15.61
N GLU A 337 34.27 -2.19 -15.76
CA GLU A 337 33.57 -1.17 -16.55
C GLU A 337 33.35 0.11 -15.73
N VAL A 338 33.74 1.28 -16.27
CA VAL A 338 33.61 2.60 -15.63
C VAL A 338 32.15 2.95 -15.27
N GLY A 339 31.17 2.39 -15.99
CA GLY A 339 29.74 2.53 -15.67
C GLY A 339 29.27 1.73 -14.44
N SER A 340 29.97 0.65 -14.09
CA SER A 340 29.62 -0.23 -12.96
C SER A 340 29.79 0.47 -11.61
N GLN A 341 30.78 1.38 -11.50
CA GLN A 341 31.07 2.06 -10.23
C GLN A 341 29.99 3.06 -9.80
N LYS A 342 29.38 3.80 -10.74
CA LYS A 342 28.23 4.67 -10.44
C LYS A 342 27.00 3.85 -10.04
N GLN A 343 26.71 2.76 -10.77
CA GLN A 343 25.59 1.87 -10.47
C GLN A 343 25.71 1.22 -9.09
N ARG A 344 26.92 0.79 -8.72
CA ARG A 344 27.26 0.26 -7.39
C ARG A 344 26.99 1.28 -6.28
N SER A 345 27.36 2.53 -6.51
CA SER A 345 27.09 3.61 -5.55
C SER A 345 25.58 3.84 -5.35
N TYR A 346 24.78 3.80 -6.42
CA TYR A 346 23.33 3.95 -6.31
C TYR A 346 22.65 2.78 -5.60
N ALA A 347 23.03 1.54 -5.92
CA ALA A 347 22.47 0.35 -5.26
C ALA A 347 22.79 0.34 -3.77
N SER A 348 24.06 0.59 -3.42
CA SER A 348 24.48 0.69 -2.01
C SER A 348 23.77 1.82 -1.29
N LEU A 349 23.64 3.00 -1.90
CA LEU A 349 22.94 4.14 -1.29
C LEU A 349 21.47 3.84 -1.04
N ALA A 350 20.78 3.22 -1.99
CA ALA A 350 19.36 2.86 -1.85
C ALA A 350 19.14 1.83 -0.73
N ILE A 351 20.03 0.84 -0.61
CA ILE A 351 19.96 -0.18 0.44
C ILE A 351 20.25 0.43 1.81
N THR A 352 21.31 1.25 1.92
CA THR A 352 21.62 1.95 3.16
C THR A 352 20.45 2.84 3.58
N TYR A 353 19.87 3.61 2.66
CA TYR A 353 18.69 4.42 2.93
C TYR A 353 17.52 3.56 3.47
N MET A 354 17.21 2.43 2.84
CA MET A 354 16.12 1.55 3.29
C MET A 354 16.35 0.99 4.69
N ILE A 355 17.58 0.51 4.98
CA ILE A 355 17.91 -0.04 6.29
C ILE A 355 17.86 1.06 7.35
N SER A 356 18.44 2.23 7.06
CA SER A 356 18.41 3.39 7.95
C SER A 356 16.98 3.87 8.20
N TYR A 357 16.16 3.99 7.16
CA TYR A 357 14.76 4.39 7.28
C TYR A 357 13.96 3.37 8.09
N ALA A 358 14.13 2.07 7.86
CA ALA A 358 13.45 1.02 8.63
C ALA A 358 13.84 1.07 10.12
N ALA A 359 15.12 1.30 10.45
CA ALA A 359 15.58 1.47 11.83
C ALA A 359 15.01 2.73 12.49
N VAL A 360 15.13 3.88 11.82
CA VAL A 360 14.61 5.15 12.33
C VAL A 360 13.09 5.08 12.51
N GLN A 361 12.36 4.58 11.51
CA GLN A 361 10.92 4.37 11.58
C GLN A 361 10.53 3.46 12.74
N GLY A 362 11.26 2.34 12.93
CA GLY A 362 11.01 1.42 14.04
C GLY A 362 11.16 2.09 15.40
N VAL A 363 12.22 2.88 15.58
CA VAL A 363 12.47 3.63 16.82
C VAL A 363 11.44 4.74 17.04
N LEU A 364 11.12 5.53 16.01
CA LEU A 364 10.11 6.60 16.10
C LEU A 364 8.73 6.02 16.44
N PHE A 365 8.32 4.95 15.76
CA PHE A 365 7.04 4.30 16.00
C PHE A 365 6.95 3.69 17.42
N ALA A 366 8.04 3.05 17.88
CA ALA A 366 8.15 2.53 19.24
C ALA A 366 8.08 3.66 20.28
N SER A 367 8.67 4.81 19.97
CA SER A 367 8.67 6.03 20.80
C SER A 367 7.44 6.90 20.62
N PHE A 368 6.40 6.38 19.94
CA PHE A 368 5.13 7.06 19.71
C PHE A 368 5.25 8.39 18.98
N LEU A 369 6.32 8.59 18.22
CA LEU A 369 6.46 9.74 17.33
C LEU A 369 5.90 9.35 15.96
N PRO A 370 5.22 10.27 15.25
CA PRO A 370 4.78 9.99 13.90
C PRO A 370 6.03 9.72 13.05
N PRO A 371 6.15 8.52 12.45
CA PRO A 371 7.24 8.29 11.51
C PRO A 371 6.91 9.12 10.27
N ALA A 372 7.63 10.22 10.03
CA ALA A 372 7.38 11.07 8.88
C ALA A 372 7.39 10.26 7.58
#